data_AF-A0A9W8D006-F1
#
_entry.id   AF-A0A9W8D006-F1
#
_cell.length_a   1.000
_cell.length_b   1.000
_cell.length_c   1.000
_cell.angle_alpha   90.00
_cell.angle_beta   90.00
_cell.angle_gamma   90.00
#
_symmetry.space_group_name_H-M   'P 1'
#
loop_
_entity.id
_entity.type
_entity.pdbx_description
1 polymer ?
#
loop_
_entity_poly.entity_id
_entity_poly.type
_entity_poly.pdbx_seq_one_letter_code
_entity_poly.pdbx_strand_id
1 'polypeptide(L)'
;MSFALLYSRSLARSVAGLSARAPLVRAIGASLGLLGGLLGEMILRAVPKQRTSHSKKRKRMTTKGLKNRQDLTPCLGCGRPKPIAHICHDCYVDIRRKLKAMKRATE
;
A
#
# COMPACT_ATOMS: atom_id res chain seq x y z
N MET A 1 -14.42 70.17 -15.51
CA MET A 1 -13.97 71.05 -14.40
C MET A 1 -14.54 70.49 -13.10
N SER A 2 -13.65 70.08 -12.20
CA SER A 2 -13.81 70.23 -10.75
C SER A 2 -14.85 69.38 -9.99
N PHE A 3 -14.57 68.09 -9.72
CA PHE A 3 -15.15 67.37 -8.56
C PHE A 3 -14.21 66.30 -7.95
N ALA A 4 -12.88 66.47 -8.08
CA ALA A 4 -11.89 65.46 -7.65
C ALA A 4 -11.18 65.79 -6.32
N LEU A 5 -11.60 66.81 -5.57
CA LEU A 5 -10.85 67.31 -4.41
C LEU A 5 -11.72 67.53 -3.17
N LEU A 6 -12.54 66.55 -2.80
CA LEU A 6 -13.03 66.44 -1.43
C LEU A 6 -12.83 64.98 -0.98
N TYR A 7 -11.72 64.75 -0.30
CA TYR A 7 -11.78 64.51 1.14
C TYR A 7 -12.26 63.06 1.45
N SER A 8 -11.64 62.00 0.93
CA SER A 8 -10.26 61.58 1.23
C SER A 8 -9.80 61.84 2.68
N ARG A 9 -10.68 61.67 3.68
CA ARG A 9 -10.25 61.71 5.10
C ARG A 9 -11.00 60.81 6.09
N SER A 10 -11.78 59.81 5.63
CA SER A 10 -12.58 58.96 6.54
C SER A 10 -12.29 57.45 6.54
N LEU A 11 -11.31 56.92 5.79
CA LEU A 11 -11.00 55.47 5.81
C LEU A 11 -9.63 55.10 6.43
N ALA A 12 -9.02 56.00 7.19
CA ALA A 12 -7.69 55.78 7.77
C ALA A 12 -7.69 55.09 9.16
N ARG A 13 -8.77 54.41 9.60
CA ARG A 13 -8.82 53.89 10.99
C ARG A 13 -9.34 52.48 11.24
N SER A 14 -9.35 51.58 10.24
CA SER A 14 -9.76 50.18 10.51
C SER A 14 -8.85 49.06 9.97
N VAL A 15 -7.69 49.36 9.38
CA VAL A 15 -6.70 48.31 8.99
C VAL A 15 -5.57 48.11 9.99
N ALA A 16 -5.54 48.87 11.09
CA ALA A 16 -4.49 48.81 12.11
C ALA A 16 -4.68 47.67 13.15
N GLY A 17 -5.51 46.65 12.84
CA GLY A 17 -5.68 45.47 13.69
C GLY A 17 -5.03 44.19 13.14
N LEU A 18 -4.67 44.14 11.85
CA LEU A 18 -4.09 42.95 11.22
C LEU A 18 -2.55 42.98 11.16
N SER A 19 -1.89 44.07 11.53
CA SER A 19 -0.43 44.20 11.39
C SER A 19 0.38 43.55 12.51
N ALA A 20 -0.21 43.29 13.69
CA ALA A 20 0.54 42.75 14.83
C ALA A 20 0.64 41.21 14.87
N ARG A 21 -0.12 40.48 14.03
CA ARG A 21 0.06 39.03 13.80
C ARG A 21 0.83 38.71 12.52
N ALA A 22 1.20 39.73 11.76
CA ALA A 22 1.82 39.59 10.44
C ALA A 22 3.15 38.81 10.42
N PRO A 23 4.11 38.97 11.36
CA PRO A 23 5.38 38.26 11.25
C PRO A 23 5.23 36.75 11.55
N LEU A 24 4.37 36.37 12.50
CA LEU A 24 4.12 34.97 12.85
C LEU A 24 3.27 34.26 11.80
N VAL A 25 2.21 34.89 11.27
CA VAL A 25 1.39 34.29 10.20
C VAL A 25 2.21 34.16 8.90
N ARG A 26 3.12 35.09 8.62
CA ARG A 26 4.01 35.02 7.45
C ARG A 26 5.14 34.02 7.63
N ALA A 27 5.68 33.86 8.84
CA ALA A 27 6.67 32.82 9.16
C ALA A 27 6.06 31.41 9.10
N ILE A 28 4.83 31.22 9.62
CA ILE A 28 4.08 29.95 9.52
C ILE A 28 3.67 29.68 8.06
N GLY A 29 3.24 30.70 7.32
CA GLY A 29 2.92 30.57 5.88
C GLY A 29 4.16 30.23 5.03
N ALA A 30 5.33 30.80 5.36
CA ALA A 30 6.59 30.48 4.69
C ALA A 30 7.07 29.06 5.02
N SER A 31 6.93 28.61 6.27
CA SER A 31 7.30 27.24 6.66
C SER A 31 6.34 26.21 6.05
N LEU A 32 5.02 26.44 6.04
CA LEU A 32 4.07 25.58 5.32
C LEU A 32 4.29 25.58 3.80
N GLY A 33 4.67 26.72 3.21
CA GLY A 33 5.02 26.80 1.78
C GLY A 33 6.26 25.99 1.44
N LEU A 34 7.28 26.01 2.30
CA LEU A 34 8.49 25.20 2.14
C LEU A 34 8.22 23.71 2.32
N LEU A 35 7.42 23.33 3.33
CA LEU A 35 6.95 21.95 3.56
C LEU A 35 6.09 21.46 2.39
N GLY A 36 5.19 22.29 1.87
CA GLY A 36 4.35 21.98 0.72
C GLY A 36 5.15 21.79 -0.56
N GLY A 37 6.19 22.60 -0.80
CA GLY A 37 7.12 22.42 -1.91
C GLY A 37 7.91 21.12 -1.81
N LEU A 38 8.49 20.81 -0.64
CA LEU A 38 9.21 19.57 -0.41
C LEU A 38 8.32 18.32 -0.57
N LEU A 39 7.10 18.36 -0.06
CA LEU A 39 6.12 17.27 -0.22
C LEU A 39 5.67 17.12 -1.68
N GLY A 40 5.47 18.24 -2.39
CA GLY A 40 5.14 18.26 -3.81
C GLY A 40 6.23 17.59 -4.67
N GLU A 41 7.48 18.01 -4.53
CA GLU A 41 8.62 17.43 -5.26
C GLU A 41 8.78 15.92 -4.99
N MET A 42 8.58 15.49 -3.74
CA MET A 42 8.62 14.07 -3.38
C MET A 42 7.52 13.26 -4.06
N ILE A 43 6.30 13.81 -4.12
CA ILE A 43 5.16 13.15 -4.76
C ILE A 43 5.36 13.08 -6.29
N LEU A 44 5.77 14.18 -6.93
CA LEU A 44 6.03 14.19 -8.37
C LEU A 44 7.16 13.23 -8.77
N ARG A 45 8.13 13.00 -7.89
CA ARG A 45 9.27 12.10 -8.14
C ARG A 45 9.00 10.64 -7.77
N ALA A 46 8.02 10.36 -6.91
CA ALA A 46 7.61 9.02 -6.53
C ALA A 46 6.76 8.33 -7.62
N VAL A 47 6.01 9.09 -8.41
CA VAL A 47 5.16 8.55 -9.48
C VAL A 47 6.03 8.08 -10.66
N PRO A 48 5.77 6.87 -11.22
CA PRO A 48 6.48 6.42 -12.41
C PRO A 48 6.21 7.37 -13.58
N LYS A 49 7.27 8.01 -14.07
CA LYS A 49 7.18 8.99 -15.17
C LYS A 49 6.63 8.40 -16.46
N GLN A 50 6.91 7.12 -16.74
CA GLN A 50 6.56 6.45 -17.98
C GLN A 50 6.17 4.99 -17.75
N ARG A 51 5.26 4.49 -18.60
CA ARG A 51 4.84 3.08 -18.60
C ARG A 51 6.03 2.17 -18.93
N THR A 52 6.16 1.06 -18.19
CA THR A 52 7.22 0.08 -18.47
C THR A 52 6.96 -0.68 -19.77
N SER A 53 8.01 -0.95 -20.55
CA SER A 53 7.90 -1.74 -21.78
C SER A 53 7.65 -3.22 -21.48
N HIS A 54 7.06 -3.93 -22.45
CA HIS A 54 6.75 -5.36 -22.33
C HIS A 54 7.98 -6.19 -21.95
N SER A 55 9.14 -5.92 -22.56
CA SER A 55 10.42 -6.59 -22.26
C SER A 55 10.86 -6.36 -20.80
N LYS A 56 10.78 -5.11 -20.30
CA LYS A 56 11.14 -4.79 -18.91
C LYS A 56 10.22 -5.49 -17.91
N LYS A 57 8.92 -5.59 -18.22
CA LYS A 57 7.95 -6.35 -17.39
C LYS A 57 8.28 -7.84 -17.38
N ARG A 58 8.54 -8.45 -18.55
CA ARG A 58 8.88 -9.87 -18.67
C ARG A 58 10.12 -10.23 -17.86
N LYS A 59 11.20 -9.45 -17.99
CA LYS A 59 12.45 -9.67 -17.24
C LYS A 59 12.25 -9.64 -15.72
N ARG A 60 11.38 -8.75 -15.20
CA ARG A 60 11.06 -8.70 -13.77
C ARG A 60 10.27 -9.92 -13.27
N MET A 61 9.55 -10.61 -14.16
CA MET A 61 8.76 -11.80 -13.81
C MET A 61 9.54 -13.10 -14.00
N THR A 62 10.56 -13.12 -14.86
CA THR A 62 11.35 -14.32 -15.17
C THR A 62 11.98 -14.97 -13.93
N THR A 63 12.42 -14.18 -12.95
CA THR A 63 13.09 -14.69 -11.75
C THR A 63 12.13 -15.21 -10.68
N LYS A 64 10.82 -15.08 -10.88
CA LYS A 64 9.78 -15.37 -9.87
C LYS A 64 9.01 -16.67 -10.14
N GLY A 65 9.61 -17.61 -10.85
CA GLY A 65 8.99 -18.91 -11.13
C GLY A 65 8.78 -19.76 -9.87
N LEU A 66 7.76 -20.61 -9.88
CA LEU A 66 7.54 -21.58 -8.82
C LEU A 66 8.66 -22.62 -8.86
N LYS A 67 9.32 -22.84 -7.72
CA LYS A 67 10.34 -23.89 -7.61
C LYS A 67 9.69 -25.26 -7.69
N ASN A 68 10.26 -26.15 -8.49
CA ASN A 68 9.81 -27.54 -8.58
C ASN A 68 10.02 -28.25 -7.24
N ARG A 69 8.99 -28.96 -6.76
CA ARG A 69 9.08 -29.81 -5.57
C ARG A 69 9.72 -31.14 -5.99
N GLN A 70 10.85 -31.51 -5.39
CA GLN A 70 11.52 -32.80 -5.61
C GLN A 70 11.24 -33.80 -4.48
N ASP A 71 10.53 -33.37 -3.44
CA ASP A 71 10.34 -34.11 -2.20
C ASP A 71 9.14 -35.07 -2.24
N LEU A 72 8.78 -35.59 -3.42
CA LEU A 72 7.64 -36.50 -3.58
C LEU A 72 8.15 -37.95 -3.58
N THR A 73 7.65 -38.74 -2.64
CA THR A 73 7.93 -40.19 -2.53
C THR A 73 6.62 -40.98 -2.60
N PRO A 74 6.63 -42.21 -3.14
CA PRO A 74 5.44 -43.05 -3.14
C PRO A 74 5.06 -43.48 -1.72
N CYS A 75 3.76 -43.53 -1.43
CA CYS A 75 3.25 -44.02 -0.15
C CYS A 75 3.34 -45.55 -0.07
N LEU A 76 3.78 -46.07 1.09
CA LEU A 76 3.89 -47.52 1.35
C LEU A 76 2.53 -48.25 1.41
N GLY A 77 1.44 -47.55 1.71
CA GLY A 77 0.10 -48.15 1.81
C GLY A 77 -0.67 -48.12 0.49
N CYS A 78 -0.81 -46.94 -0.12
CA CYS A 78 -1.65 -46.73 -1.30
C CYS A 78 -0.87 -46.50 -2.61
N GLY A 79 0.46 -46.41 -2.57
CA GLY A 79 1.30 -46.13 -3.74
C GLY A 79 1.23 -44.69 -4.28
N ARG A 80 0.34 -43.84 -3.76
CA ARG A 80 0.17 -42.45 -4.24
C ARG A 80 1.35 -41.56 -3.84
N PRO A 81 1.70 -40.54 -4.63
CA PRO A 81 2.78 -39.62 -4.29
C PRO A 81 2.41 -38.83 -3.03
N LYS A 82 3.31 -38.84 -2.05
CA LYS A 82 3.20 -38.05 -0.82
C LYS A 82 4.49 -37.25 -0.61
N PRO A 83 4.45 -36.12 0.11
CA PRO A 83 5.67 -35.41 0.44
C PRO A 83 6.48 -36.17 1.51
N ILE A 84 7.81 -36.05 1.46
CA ILE A 84 8.74 -36.66 2.43
C ILE A 84 8.39 -36.17 3.85
N ALA A 85 8.54 -37.05 4.85
CA ALA A 85 8.24 -36.80 6.27
C ALA A 85 6.76 -36.50 6.60
N HIS A 86 5.84 -36.56 5.63
CA HIS A 86 4.41 -36.40 5.88
C HIS A 86 3.64 -37.73 5.77
N ILE A 87 2.50 -37.78 6.46
CA ILE A 87 1.50 -38.85 6.33
C ILE A 87 0.77 -38.66 4.99
N CYS A 88 0.42 -39.76 4.32
CA CYS A 88 -0.38 -39.68 3.11
C CYS A 88 -1.79 -39.17 3.42
N HIS A 89 -2.21 -38.11 2.72
CA HIS A 89 -3.55 -37.54 2.86
C HIS A 89 -4.65 -38.58 2.63
N ASP A 90 -4.55 -39.37 1.58
CA ASP A 90 -5.61 -40.30 1.19
C ASP A 90 -5.75 -41.45 2.18
N CYS A 91 -4.64 -42.07 2.58
CA CYS A 91 -4.66 -43.09 3.64
C CYS A 91 -5.22 -42.52 4.94
N TYR A 92 -4.86 -41.29 5.30
CA TYR A 92 -5.35 -40.64 6.51
C TYR A 92 -6.87 -40.43 6.47
N VAL A 93 -7.40 -39.95 5.35
CA VAL A 93 -8.84 -39.74 5.16
C VAL A 93 -9.60 -41.05 5.23
N ASP A 94 -9.10 -42.12 4.59
CA ASP A 94 -9.76 -43.42 4.59
C ASP A 94 -9.81 -44.05 5.98
N ILE A 95 -8.68 -44.02 6.70
CA ILE A 95 -8.61 -44.51 8.08
C ILE A 95 -9.55 -43.70 8.97
N ARG A 96 -9.52 -42.37 8.88
CA ARG A 96 -10.38 -41.49 9.66
C ARG A 96 -11.87 -41.77 9.41
N ARG A 97 -12.27 -42.00 8.15
CA ARG A 97 -13.65 -42.34 7.78
C ARG A 97 -14.08 -43.67 8.40
N LYS A 98 -13.25 -44.71 8.29
CA LYS A 98 -13.51 -46.03 8.87
C LYS A 98 -13.66 -45.94 10.39
N LEU A 99 -12.74 -45.27 11.07
CA LEU A 99 -12.80 -45.07 12.53
C LEU A 99 -14.07 -44.33 12.95
N LYS A 100 -14.51 -43.32 12.21
CA LYS A 100 -15.75 -42.60 12.50
C LYS A 100 -16.99 -43.48 12.31
N ALA A 101 -17.00 -44.33 11.28
CA ALA A 101 -18.08 -45.28 11.05
C ALA A 101 -18.15 -46.34 12.16
N MET A 102 -17.00 -46.86 12.59
CA MET A 102 -16.92 -47.82 13.70
C MET A 102 -17.45 -47.22 15.01
N LYS A 103 -17.05 -45.99 15.35
CA LYS A 103 -17.55 -45.30 16.55
C LYS A 103 -19.06 -45.13 16.57
N ARG A 104 -19.65 -44.76 15.42
CA ARG A 104 -21.11 -44.63 15.27
C ARG A 104 -21.88 -45.95 15.33
N ALA A 105 -21.21 -47.07 15.10
CA ALA A 105 -21.82 -48.39 15.17
C ALA A 105 -21.73 -49.00 16.59
N THR A 106 -20.78 -48.51 17.39
CA THR A 106 -20.60 -48.92 18.79
C THR A 106 -21.42 -48.10 19.78
N GLU A 107 -21.79 -46.88 19.39
CA GLU A 107 -22.72 -45.99 20.12
C GLU A 107 -24.17 -46.33 19.77
#